data_AF-A0CYJ0-F1
#
_entry.id   AF-A0CYJ0-F1
#
_cell.length_a   1.000
_cell.length_b   1.000
_cell.length_c   1.000
_cell.angle_alpha   90.00
_cell.angle_beta   90.00
_cell.angle_gamma   90.00
#
_symmetry.space_group_name_H-M   'P 1'
#
loop_
_entity.id
_entity.type
_entity.pdbx_description
1 polymer ?
#
loop_
_entity_poly.entity_id
_entity_poly.type
_entity_poly.pdbx_seq_one_letter_code
_entity_poly.pdbx_strand_id
1 'polypeptide(L)'
;MNQQRLLYYHIFYKHTLNFQNINADISTFFFNYCFKLIRSNCMASIEQLSKVEDPQQMLKDDSSTSSHGSDSSDSSYDFAQDLNQKPSSKRTPEEEKELLYKYRGKHGLKYAKISNEQRQKLIKQVSTTGCTIKSAAKELNINFSTAKAIMQIYRKEGRTSKKIKRENKKTLQTKQEILNQTTSDKPNYGESLPKKADVVQDNLDTNLYLQAEETNRSQALFIQQLNTQNLLLQGRVQQLQQEKQQLTQNYSQLTYQYNQLQQMMSQMMPSYYRPYP
;
A
#
# COMPACT_ATOMS: atom_id res chain seq x y z
N MET A 1 -12.01 -9.09 47.65
CA MET A 1 -11.18 -8.20 46.79
C MET A 1 -10.86 -8.76 45.40
N ASN A 2 -10.79 -10.09 45.16
CA ASN A 2 -10.37 -10.61 43.84
C ASN A 2 -11.41 -10.52 42.70
N GLN A 3 -12.72 -10.43 43.00
CA GLN A 3 -13.74 -10.36 41.93
C GLN A 3 -13.81 -9.00 41.22
N GLN A 4 -13.48 -7.89 41.91
CA GLN A 4 -13.45 -6.57 41.27
C GLN A 4 -12.27 -6.41 40.29
N ARG A 5 -11.14 -7.07 40.54
CA ARG A 5 -10.00 -7.08 39.60
C ARG A 5 -10.31 -7.82 38.30
N LEU A 6 -11.03 -8.94 38.38
CA LEU A 6 -11.43 -9.72 37.19
C LEU A 6 -12.41 -8.96 36.29
N LEU A 7 -13.34 -8.19 36.87
CA LEU A 7 -14.25 -7.34 36.10
C LEU A 7 -13.50 -6.20 35.37
N TYR A 8 -12.48 -5.62 36.01
CA TYR A 8 -11.69 -4.55 35.40
C TYR A 8 -10.88 -5.05 34.18
N TYR A 9 -10.27 -6.23 34.28
CA TYR A 9 -9.56 -6.85 33.14
C TYR A 9 -10.51 -7.22 31.99
N HIS A 10 -11.72 -7.67 32.30
CA HIS A 10 -12.69 -8.05 31.27
C HIS A 10 -13.25 -6.84 30.51
N ILE A 11 -13.43 -5.69 31.17
CA ILE A 11 -13.85 -4.44 30.53
C ILE A 11 -12.71 -3.88 29.65
N PHE A 12 -11.47 -3.94 30.13
CA PHE A 12 -10.30 -3.42 29.41
C PHE A 12 -10.01 -4.22 28.12
N TYR A 13 -10.13 -5.55 28.16
CA TYR A 13 -9.96 -6.40 26.97
C TYR A 13 -11.09 -6.26 25.94
N LYS A 14 -12.33 -5.99 26.38
CA LYS A 14 -13.47 -5.80 25.47
C LYS A 14 -13.37 -4.47 24.71
N HIS A 15 -12.79 -3.44 25.32
CA HIS A 15 -12.57 -2.14 24.66
C HIS A 15 -11.41 -2.15 23.66
N THR A 16 -10.34 -2.90 23.92
CA THR A 16 -9.17 -2.96 23.01
C THR A 16 -9.44 -3.75 21.74
N LEU A 17 -10.30 -4.78 21.78
CA LEU A 17 -10.69 -5.54 20.58
C LEU A 17 -11.61 -4.75 19.64
N ASN A 18 -12.41 -3.81 20.14
CA ASN A 18 -13.26 -2.96 19.29
C ASN A 18 -12.47 -1.88 18.51
N PHE A 19 -11.31 -1.44 19.03
CA PHE A 19 -10.50 -0.41 18.37
C PHE A 19 -9.73 -0.89 17.14
N GLN A 20 -9.46 -2.19 17.00
CA GLN A 20 -8.77 -2.72 15.82
C GLN A 20 -9.70 -2.94 14.62
N ASN A 21 -10.99 -3.21 14.83
CA ASN A 21 -11.96 -3.36 13.74
C ASN A 21 -12.38 -2.01 13.13
N ILE A 22 -12.51 -0.95 13.95
CA ILE A 22 -12.95 0.37 13.47
C ILE A 22 -11.89 1.03 12.57
N ASN A 23 -10.59 0.80 12.82
CA ASN A 23 -9.52 1.37 11.99
C ASN A 23 -9.40 0.71 10.60
N ALA A 24 -9.81 -0.55 10.46
CA ALA A 24 -9.83 -1.21 9.16
C ALA A 24 -10.95 -0.65 8.26
N ASP A 25 -12.13 -0.41 8.82
CA ASP A 25 -13.30 0.06 8.06
C ASP A 25 -13.23 1.55 7.69
N ILE A 26 -12.67 2.41 8.56
CA ILE A 26 -12.51 3.84 8.24
C ILE A 26 -11.49 4.04 7.11
N SER A 27 -10.42 3.22 7.06
CA SER A 27 -9.41 3.31 6.00
C SER A 27 -9.96 2.90 4.63
N THR A 28 -10.81 1.88 4.55
CA THR A 28 -11.50 1.48 3.31
C THR A 28 -12.59 2.46 2.91
N PHE A 29 -13.26 3.09 3.88
CA PHE A 29 -14.29 4.10 3.61
C PHE A 29 -13.68 5.38 3.03
N PHE A 30 -12.58 5.89 3.60
CA PHE A 30 -11.89 7.07 3.08
C PHE A 30 -11.29 6.82 1.68
N PHE A 31 -10.70 5.65 1.43
CA PHE A 31 -10.15 5.33 0.12
C PHE A 31 -11.24 5.21 -0.96
N ASN A 32 -12.38 4.58 -0.67
CA ASN A 32 -13.48 4.50 -1.63
C ASN A 32 -14.15 5.85 -1.87
N TYR A 33 -14.28 6.70 -0.84
CA TYR A 33 -14.88 8.03 -0.98
C TYR A 33 -14.00 8.96 -1.83
N CYS A 34 -12.67 8.98 -1.60
CA CYS A 34 -11.74 9.74 -2.44
C CYS A 34 -11.71 9.25 -3.90
N PHE A 35 -11.76 7.93 -4.14
CA PHE A 35 -11.77 7.39 -5.50
C PHE A 35 -13.07 7.71 -6.24
N LYS A 36 -14.21 7.73 -5.54
CA LYS A 36 -15.52 8.10 -6.11
C LYS A 36 -15.61 9.59 -6.40
N LEU A 37 -15.02 10.46 -5.58
CA LEU A 37 -14.97 11.91 -5.80
C LEU A 37 -14.10 12.28 -7.02
N ILE A 38 -12.94 11.63 -7.18
CA ILE A 38 -12.04 11.87 -8.33
C ILE A 38 -12.69 11.39 -9.63
N ARG A 39 -13.39 10.24 -9.61
CA ARG A 39 -14.09 9.72 -10.78
C ARG A 39 -15.33 10.55 -11.17
N SER A 40 -16.01 11.16 -10.20
CA SER A 40 -17.18 12.00 -10.47
C SER A 40 -16.81 13.38 -11.05
N ASN A 41 -15.68 13.97 -10.65
CA ASN A 41 -15.27 15.29 -11.15
C ASN A 41 -14.57 15.23 -12.53
N CYS A 42 -13.95 14.11 -12.90
CA CYS A 42 -13.36 13.97 -14.25
C CYS A 42 -14.39 13.75 -15.37
N MET A 43 -15.62 13.33 -15.05
CA MET A 43 -16.68 13.11 -16.06
C MET A 43 -17.58 14.35 -16.24
N ALA A 44 -17.73 15.20 -15.23
CA ALA A 44 -18.59 16.37 -15.31
C ALA A 44 -18.01 17.55 -16.12
N SER A 45 -16.69 17.59 -16.35
CA SER A 45 -16.05 18.67 -17.14
C SER A 45 -15.95 18.41 -18.64
N ILE A 46 -16.34 17.23 -19.13
CA ILE A 46 -16.19 16.89 -20.57
C ILE A 46 -17.53 17.07 -21.34
N GLU A 47 -18.68 17.15 -20.68
CA GLU A 47 -19.99 17.22 -21.36
C GLU A 47 -20.53 18.64 -21.65
N GLN A 48 -19.80 19.72 -21.32
CA GLN A 48 -20.28 21.09 -21.58
C GLN A 48 -19.62 21.82 -22.77
N LEU A 49 -18.86 21.14 -23.62
CA LEU A 49 -18.17 21.77 -24.77
C LEU A 49 -18.49 21.16 -26.15
N SER A 50 -19.60 20.42 -26.31
CA SER A 50 -20.02 19.92 -27.63
C SER A 50 -21.52 19.99 -27.87
N LYS A 51 -22.06 21.22 -27.94
CA LYS A 51 -23.32 21.49 -28.64
C LYS A 51 -23.21 22.82 -29.38
N VAL A 52 -22.49 22.80 -30.50
CA VAL A 52 -22.72 23.73 -31.61
C VAL A 52 -23.28 22.86 -32.73
N GLU A 53 -24.54 23.10 -33.05
CA GLU A 53 -25.29 22.45 -34.11
C GLU A 53 -24.80 22.96 -35.46
N ASP A 54 -24.52 22.04 -36.38
CA ASP A 54 -24.50 22.29 -37.82
C ASP A 54 -25.25 21.12 -38.49
N PRO A 55 -26.30 21.38 -39.30
CA PRO A 55 -27.01 20.33 -40.01
C PRO A 55 -26.50 20.16 -41.45
N GLN A 56 -26.59 18.90 -41.91
CA GLN A 56 -26.49 18.40 -43.29
C GLN A 56 -25.08 17.98 -43.78
N GLN A 57 -24.85 16.67 -43.89
CA GLN A 57 -25.04 15.94 -45.17
C GLN A 57 -24.71 14.44 -45.04
N MET A 58 -25.48 13.67 -45.81
CA MET A 58 -25.48 12.22 -45.99
C MET A 58 -24.15 11.62 -46.48
N LEU A 59 -23.83 10.38 -46.06
CA LEU A 59 -23.64 9.17 -46.91
C LEU A 59 -22.77 8.09 -46.23
N LYS A 60 -23.34 6.88 -46.13
CA LYS A 60 -22.79 5.54 -46.47
C LYS A 60 -21.36 5.15 -46.04
N ASP A 61 -21.22 4.08 -45.24
CA ASP A 61 -21.03 2.69 -45.74
C ASP A 61 -20.62 1.73 -44.61
N ASP A 62 -21.14 0.50 -44.71
CA ASP A 62 -20.88 -0.64 -43.86
C ASP A 62 -19.44 -1.19 -44.03
N SER A 63 -18.75 -1.50 -42.93
CA SER A 63 -17.65 -2.47 -42.97
C SER A 63 -17.62 -3.35 -41.73
N SER A 64 -18.05 -4.58 -41.95
CA SER A 64 -18.00 -5.70 -41.03
C SER A 64 -16.62 -6.37 -41.14
N THR A 65 -15.80 -6.27 -40.09
CA THR A 65 -14.55 -7.05 -39.99
C THR A 65 -14.76 -8.31 -39.14
N SER A 66 -14.69 -9.43 -39.83
CA SER A 66 -14.79 -10.82 -39.40
C SER A 66 -13.74 -11.22 -38.36
N SER A 67 -14.15 -11.99 -37.35
CA SER A 67 -13.28 -12.70 -36.43
C SER A 67 -12.66 -13.92 -37.11
N HIS A 68 -11.32 -13.98 -37.15
CA HIS A 68 -10.58 -15.13 -37.63
C HIS A 68 -10.02 -15.90 -36.42
N GLY A 69 -10.60 -17.07 -36.16
CA GLY A 69 -10.12 -18.02 -35.16
C GLY A 69 -8.78 -18.59 -35.59
N SER A 70 -7.77 -18.44 -34.73
CA SER A 70 -6.45 -19.06 -34.92
C SER A 70 -6.37 -20.32 -34.07
N ASP A 71 -6.46 -21.47 -34.72
CA ASP A 71 -6.04 -22.77 -34.20
C ASP A 71 -4.53 -22.73 -33.96
N SER A 72 -4.11 -22.61 -32.69
CA SER A 72 -2.69 -22.74 -32.34
C SER A 72 -2.37 -24.20 -32.06
N SER A 73 -1.63 -24.79 -32.98
CA SER A 73 -1.07 -26.14 -32.93
C SER A 73 -0.35 -26.42 -31.60
N ASP A 74 -0.84 -27.44 -30.90
CA ASP A 74 -0.19 -28.08 -29.76
C ASP A 74 1.02 -28.89 -30.25
N SER A 75 2.17 -28.23 -30.43
CA SER A 75 3.44 -28.91 -30.61
C SER A 75 4.03 -29.24 -29.22
N SER A 76 3.45 -30.25 -28.57
CA SER A 76 4.06 -30.92 -27.42
C SER A 76 5.38 -31.57 -27.86
N TYR A 77 6.45 -30.80 -27.75
CA TYR A 77 7.81 -31.21 -28.06
C TYR A 77 8.32 -32.13 -26.93
N ASP A 78 8.32 -33.44 -27.18
CA ASP A 78 8.70 -34.47 -26.20
C ASP A 78 10.23 -34.53 -26.05
N PHE A 79 10.73 -33.73 -25.11
CA PHE A 79 12.17 -33.45 -24.89
C PHE A 79 12.92 -34.59 -24.16
N ALA A 80 12.22 -35.66 -23.75
CA ALA A 80 12.79 -36.69 -22.89
C ALA A 80 13.71 -37.69 -23.63
N GLN A 81 13.67 -37.76 -24.97
CA GLN A 81 14.41 -38.80 -25.70
C GLN A 81 15.88 -38.46 -26.02
N ASP A 82 16.29 -37.19 -25.96
CA ASP A 82 17.61 -36.77 -26.48
C ASP A 82 18.74 -36.77 -25.42
N LEU A 83 18.41 -37.04 -24.15
CA LEU A 83 19.39 -37.03 -23.05
C LEU A 83 20.12 -38.36 -22.83
N ASN A 84 19.75 -39.42 -23.55
CA ASN A 84 20.26 -40.78 -23.29
C ASN A 84 21.24 -41.34 -24.33
N GLN A 85 21.66 -40.58 -25.35
CA GLN A 85 22.48 -41.14 -26.45
C GLN A 85 23.96 -40.75 -26.48
N LYS A 86 24.54 -40.08 -25.47
CA LYS A 86 26.00 -39.83 -25.45
C LYS A 86 26.66 -40.11 -24.09
N PRO A 87 27.67 -41.02 -24.03
CA PRO A 87 28.40 -41.34 -22.79
C PRO A 87 29.23 -40.15 -22.30
N SER A 88 29.19 -39.90 -20.99
CA SER A 88 29.69 -38.71 -20.28
C SER A 88 31.22 -38.59 -20.15
N SER A 89 32.00 -39.45 -20.79
CA SER A 89 33.39 -39.69 -20.41
C SER A 89 34.46 -38.88 -21.16
N LYS A 90 34.11 -37.92 -22.03
CA LYS A 90 35.07 -37.01 -22.70
C LYS A 90 34.49 -35.62 -23.00
N ARG A 91 33.97 -34.90 -22.00
CA ARG A 91 33.67 -33.46 -22.16
C ARG A 91 34.76 -32.62 -21.53
N THR A 92 35.24 -31.64 -22.28
CA THR A 92 36.15 -30.62 -21.76
C THR A 92 35.38 -29.66 -20.84
N PRO A 93 36.02 -29.10 -19.80
CA PRO A 93 35.36 -28.15 -18.89
C PRO A 93 34.92 -26.84 -19.58
N GLU A 94 35.48 -26.49 -20.74
CA GLU A 94 34.97 -25.41 -21.58
C GLU A 94 33.66 -25.77 -22.29
N GLU A 95 33.54 -26.96 -22.90
CA GLU A 95 32.30 -27.41 -23.54
C GLU A 95 31.15 -27.58 -22.55
N GLU A 96 31.45 -27.95 -21.29
CA GLU A 96 30.45 -28.05 -20.24
C GLU A 96 29.87 -26.68 -19.86
N LYS A 97 30.69 -25.62 -19.83
CA LYS A 97 30.23 -24.23 -19.63
C LYS A 97 29.38 -23.74 -20.80
N GLU A 98 29.77 -24.07 -22.03
CA GLU A 98 29.04 -23.66 -23.23
C GLU A 98 27.68 -24.37 -23.34
N LEU A 99 27.64 -25.68 -23.03
CA LEU A 99 26.38 -26.42 -22.89
C LEU A 99 25.51 -25.87 -21.77
N LEU A 100 26.08 -25.44 -20.63
CA LEU A 100 25.32 -24.78 -19.56
C LEU A 100 24.71 -23.44 -20.01
N TYR A 101 25.41 -22.69 -20.86
CA TYR A 101 24.91 -21.44 -21.44
C TYR A 101 23.80 -21.69 -22.48
N LYS A 102 23.92 -22.79 -23.24
CA LYS A 102 22.94 -23.20 -24.26
C LYS A 102 21.70 -23.87 -23.67
N TYR A 103 21.84 -24.61 -22.56
CA TYR A 103 20.75 -25.31 -21.84
C TYR A 103 20.12 -24.50 -20.70
N ARG A 104 20.69 -23.34 -20.30
CA ARG A 104 19.89 -22.29 -19.67
C ARG A 104 18.99 -21.66 -20.74
N GLY A 105 17.95 -22.40 -21.11
CA GLY A 105 16.94 -21.94 -22.04
C GLY A 105 16.42 -20.56 -21.67
N LYS A 106 15.76 -19.92 -22.64
CA LYS A 106 15.11 -18.59 -22.60
C LYS A 106 14.30 -18.24 -21.33
N HIS A 107 14.07 -19.18 -20.41
CA HIS A 107 13.35 -19.02 -19.13
C HIS A 107 14.20 -19.16 -17.85
N GLY A 108 15.52 -19.31 -17.95
CA GLY A 108 16.41 -19.62 -16.82
C GLY A 108 17.06 -18.44 -16.09
N LEU A 109 16.62 -17.19 -16.32
CA LEU A 109 17.11 -16.03 -15.56
C LEU A 109 16.62 -16.15 -14.11
N LYS A 110 17.43 -16.78 -13.26
CA LYS A 110 17.24 -16.78 -11.81
C LYS A 110 17.05 -15.32 -11.38
N TYR A 111 15.84 -15.00 -10.91
CA TYR A 111 15.50 -13.65 -10.47
C TYR A 111 16.57 -13.13 -9.50
N ALA A 112 17.15 -11.97 -9.82
CA ALA A 112 18.10 -11.32 -8.93
C ALA A 112 17.44 -11.13 -7.55
N LYS A 113 18.12 -11.60 -6.50
CA LYS A 113 17.62 -11.46 -5.13
C LYS A 113 17.74 -9.99 -4.72
N ILE A 114 16.61 -9.30 -4.64
CA ILE A 114 16.57 -7.88 -4.23
C ILE A 114 16.72 -7.77 -2.71
N SER A 115 17.59 -6.88 -2.22
CA SER A 115 17.75 -6.60 -0.79
C SER A 115 16.63 -5.70 -0.24
N ASN A 116 16.46 -5.65 1.09
CA ASN A 116 15.48 -4.72 1.70
C ASN A 116 15.86 -3.25 1.43
N GLU A 117 17.15 -2.92 1.44
CA GLU A 117 17.64 -1.58 1.15
C GLU A 117 17.29 -1.13 -0.28
N GLN A 118 17.49 -2.00 -1.27
CA GLN A 118 17.11 -1.73 -2.66
C GLN A 118 15.60 -1.47 -2.78
N ARG A 119 14.77 -2.23 -2.06
CA ARG A 119 13.32 -2.02 -2.01
C ARG A 119 12.97 -0.64 -1.46
N GLN A 120 13.61 -0.24 -0.37
CA GLN A 120 13.39 1.06 0.26
C GLN A 120 13.87 2.22 -0.64
N LYS A 121 15.04 2.09 -1.26
CA LYS A 121 15.56 3.09 -2.23
C LYS A 121 14.61 3.27 -3.41
N LEU A 122 14.11 2.17 -3.99
CA LEU A 122 13.13 2.20 -5.08
C LEU A 122 11.86 2.96 -4.67
N ILE A 123 11.29 2.62 -3.51
CA ILE A 123 10.07 3.26 -3.01
C ILE A 123 10.31 4.75 -2.77
N LYS A 124 11.45 5.11 -2.15
CA LYS A 124 11.81 6.50 -1.88
C LYS A 124 11.96 7.31 -3.16
N GLN A 125 12.65 6.80 -4.18
CA GLN A 125 12.80 7.49 -5.47
C GLN A 125 11.46 7.71 -6.18
N VAL A 126 10.61 6.68 -6.24
CA VAL A 126 9.33 6.79 -6.95
C VAL A 126 8.34 7.69 -6.19
N SER A 127 8.30 7.61 -4.86
CA SER A 127 7.34 8.36 -4.04
C SER A 127 7.79 9.80 -3.75
N THR A 128 9.08 10.03 -3.47
CA THR A 128 9.60 11.34 -3.08
C THR A 128 10.03 12.17 -4.28
N THR A 129 10.74 11.57 -5.23
CA THR A 129 11.27 12.29 -6.41
C THR A 129 10.26 12.33 -7.57
N GLY A 130 9.22 11.49 -7.53
CA GLY A 130 8.23 11.41 -8.62
C GLY A 130 8.74 10.72 -9.88
N CYS A 131 9.91 10.06 -9.81
CA CYS A 131 10.50 9.35 -10.94
C CYS A 131 9.63 8.17 -11.39
N THR A 132 9.63 7.88 -12.69
CA THR A 132 8.90 6.70 -13.20
C THR A 132 9.53 5.41 -12.68
N ILE A 133 8.70 4.39 -12.43
CA ILE A 133 9.14 3.06 -11.97
C ILE A 133 10.21 2.48 -12.91
N LYS A 134 10.11 2.75 -14.21
CA LYS A 134 11.06 2.27 -15.23
C LYS A 134 12.45 2.89 -15.08
N SER A 135 12.54 4.19 -14.77
CA SER A 135 13.84 4.86 -14.55
C SER A 135 14.51 4.39 -13.26
N ALA A 136 13.78 4.37 -12.15
CA ALA A 136 14.32 3.93 -10.85
C ALA A 136 14.73 2.44 -10.86
N ALA A 137 14.02 1.60 -11.61
CA ALA A 137 14.40 0.19 -11.78
C ALA A 137 15.73 0.03 -12.54
N LYS A 138 15.99 0.85 -13.56
CA LYS A 138 17.26 0.85 -14.30
C LYS A 138 18.41 1.31 -13.40
N GLU A 139 18.24 2.39 -12.65
CA GLU A 139 19.27 2.92 -11.74
C GLU A 139 19.67 1.91 -10.65
N LEU A 140 18.70 1.16 -10.12
CA LEU A 140 18.92 0.19 -9.06
C LEU A 140 19.29 -1.22 -9.58
N ASN A 141 19.41 -1.40 -10.90
CA ASN A 141 19.63 -2.68 -11.57
C ASN A 141 18.61 -3.77 -11.15
N ILE A 142 17.33 -3.39 -11.12
CA ILE A 142 16.21 -4.27 -10.76
C ILE A 142 15.36 -4.54 -12.01
N ASN A 143 14.92 -5.80 -12.18
CA ASN A 143 13.97 -6.15 -13.23
C ASN A 143 12.66 -5.36 -13.09
N PHE A 144 12.18 -4.79 -14.20
CA PHE A 144 11.00 -3.94 -14.22
C PHE A 144 9.75 -4.63 -13.64
N SER A 145 9.56 -5.93 -13.93
CA SER A 145 8.46 -6.73 -13.36
C SER A 145 8.52 -6.78 -11.83
N THR A 146 9.72 -6.95 -11.26
CA THR A 146 9.91 -6.98 -9.81
C THR A 146 9.71 -5.61 -9.17
N ALA A 147 10.20 -4.53 -9.80
CA ALA A 147 9.95 -3.16 -9.36
C ALA A 147 8.44 -2.83 -9.35
N LYS A 148 7.71 -3.24 -10.39
CA LYS A 148 6.25 -3.09 -10.48
C LYS A 148 5.54 -3.82 -9.34
N ALA A 149 5.93 -5.07 -9.06
CA ALA A 149 5.37 -5.85 -7.95
C ALA A 149 5.66 -5.21 -6.57
N ILE A 150 6.87 -4.68 -6.37
CA ILE A 150 7.23 -3.94 -5.13
C ILE A 150 6.33 -2.72 -4.96
N MET A 151 6.18 -1.89 -5.98
CA MET A 151 5.36 -0.67 -5.91
C MET A 151 3.88 -0.98 -5.73
N GLN A 152 3.38 -2.08 -6.31
CA GLN A 152 2.00 -2.52 -6.10
C GLN A 152 1.76 -2.93 -4.65
N ILE A 153 2.69 -3.70 -4.05
CA ILE A 153 2.63 -4.07 -2.63
C ILE A 153 2.69 -2.81 -1.75
N TYR A 154 3.58 -1.88 -2.06
CA TYR A 154 3.69 -0.63 -1.30
C TYR A 154 2.40 0.20 -1.37
N ARG A 155 1.79 0.34 -2.55
CA ARG A 155 0.53 1.08 -2.72
C ARG A 155 -0.66 0.41 -2.01
N LYS A 156 -0.68 -0.92 -1.92
CA LYS A 156 -1.76 -1.68 -1.27
C LYS A 156 -1.59 -1.83 0.24
N GLU A 157 -0.38 -2.15 0.69
CA GLU A 157 -0.09 -2.53 2.08
C GLU A 157 0.71 -1.46 2.85
N GLY A 158 1.28 -0.46 2.19
CA GLY A 158 2.21 0.50 2.79
C GLY A 158 3.59 -0.10 3.15
N ARG A 159 3.85 -1.35 2.77
CA ARG A 159 5.00 -2.11 3.28
C ARG A 159 6.30 -1.87 2.53
N THR A 160 7.31 -1.35 3.23
CA THR A 160 8.64 -1.04 2.69
C THR A 160 9.66 -2.18 2.79
N SER A 161 9.44 -3.16 3.67
CA SER A 161 10.38 -4.27 3.95
C SER A 161 9.80 -5.65 3.60
N LYS A 162 10.66 -6.66 3.40
CA LYS A 162 10.22 -8.06 3.27
C LYS A 162 9.48 -8.51 4.53
N LYS A 163 8.54 -9.46 4.36
CA LYS A 163 7.74 -10.00 5.45
C LYS A 163 8.67 -10.89 6.25
N ILE A 164 8.90 -10.56 7.53
CA ILE A 164 9.64 -11.43 8.42
C ILE A 164 8.79 -12.70 8.54
N LYS A 165 9.32 -13.84 8.09
CA LYS A 165 8.68 -15.13 8.35
C LYS A 165 8.73 -15.30 9.86
N ARG A 166 7.59 -15.55 10.50
CA ARG A 166 7.58 -16.01 11.90
C ARG A 166 8.44 -17.26 11.93
N GLU A 167 9.57 -17.18 12.61
CA GLU A 167 10.33 -18.37 12.95
C GLU A 167 9.41 -19.22 13.83
N ASN A 168 9.11 -20.43 13.36
CA ASN A 168 8.36 -21.38 14.18
C ASN A 168 9.19 -21.62 15.43
N LYS A 169 8.66 -21.24 16.60
CA LYS A 169 9.32 -21.32 17.93
C LYS A 169 9.92 -22.69 18.29
N LYS A 170 9.70 -23.73 17.49
CA LYS A 170 10.26 -25.07 17.71
C LYS A 170 11.78 -25.14 17.58
N THR A 171 12.44 -24.20 16.89
CA THR A 171 13.93 -24.18 16.77
C THR A 171 14.64 -23.30 17.80
N LEU A 172 13.92 -22.48 18.58
CA LEU A 172 14.53 -21.65 19.64
C LEU A 172 14.72 -22.43 20.95
N GLN A 173 13.85 -23.41 21.25
CA GLN A 173 14.01 -24.26 22.45
C GLN A 173 15.25 -25.15 22.36
N THR A 174 15.58 -25.68 21.17
CA THR A 174 16.80 -26.50 21.00
C THR A 174 18.09 -25.71 21.22
N LYS A 175 18.09 -24.38 20.99
CA LYS A 175 19.28 -23.55 21.24
C LYS A 175 19.45 -23.16 22.71
N GLN A 176 18.38 -23.13 23.50
CA GLN A 176 18.45 -22.92 24.95
C GLN A 176 18.78 -24.21 25.71
N GLU A 177 18.38 -25.38 25.21
CA GLU A 177 18.73 -26.67 25.83
C GLU A 177 20.23 -27.01 25.68
N ILE A 178 20.89 -26.61 24.60
CA ILE A 178 22.34 -26.84 24.42
C ILE A 178 23.18 -25.97 25.38
N LEU A 179 22.67 -24.82 25.85
CA LEU A 179 23.41 -23.98 26.81
C LEU A 179 23.26 -24.48 28.25
N ASN A 180 22.19 -25.21 28.58
CA ASN A 180 21.92 -25.68 29.94
C ASN A 180 22.42 -27.10 30.25
N GLN A 181 23.03 -27.81 29.28
CA GLN A 181 23.57 -29.16 29.46
C GLN A 181 25.08 -29.21 29.76
N THR A 182 25.77 -28.08 29.96
CA THR A 182 27.21 -28.08 30.32
C THR A 182 27.49 -27.91 31.82
N THR A 183 26.46 -27.89 32.67
CA THR A 183 26.63 -27.89 34.13
C THR A 183 25.82 -29.01 34.77
N SER A 184 26.30 -30.23 34.60
CA SER A 184 25.92 -31.36 35.46
C SER A 184 27.19 -32.14 35.70
N ASP A 185 27.75 -32.02 36.91
CA ASP A 185 28.41 -33.10 37.65
C ASP A 185 29.12 -32.55 38.89
N LYS A 186 28.44 -32.61 40.06
CA LYS A 186 28.96 -33.23 41.29
C LYS A 186 28.00 -33.12 42.49
N PRO A 187 28.13 -34.03 43.49
CA PRO A 187 27.02 -34.47 44.33
C PRO A 187 26.97 -33.84 45.73
N ASN A 188 25.75 -33.86 46.28
CA ASN A 188 25.38 -34.21 47.65
C ASN A 188 26.45 -34.04 48.76
N TYR A 189 26.29 -33.02 49.61
CA TYR A 189 26.34 -33.13 51.07
C TYR A 189 25.62 -31.92 51.67
N GLY A 190 24.73 -32.18 52.63
CA GLY A 190 23.93 -31.13 53.29
C GLY A 190 24.76 -30.34 54.29
N GLU A 191 24.56 -29.02 54.32
CA GLU A 191 24.81 -28.21 55.50
C GLU A 191 24.04 -26.89 55.40
N SER A 192 23.32 -26.59 56.47
CA SER A 192 22.49 -25.42 56.68
C SER A 192 23.30 -24.13 56.80
N LEU A 193 23.09 -23.15 55.91
CA LEU A 193 23.52 -21.75 56.10
C LEU A 193 22.57 -20.75 55.40
N PRO A 194 22.55 -19.48 55.83
CA PRO A 194 21.32 -18.71 56.03
C PRO A 194 20.88 -17.87 54.83
N LYS A 195 19.56 -17.70 54.75
CA LYS A 195 18.81 -16.79 53.87
C LYS A 195 19.33 -15.35 53.95
N LYS A 196 20.15 -14.93 52.99
CA LYS A 196 20.42 -13.52 52.64
C LYS A 196 20.69 -13.39 51.14
N ALA A 197 19.66 -13.58 50.32
CA ALA A 197 19.77 -13.39 48.87
C ALA A 197 18.52 -12.78 48.20
N ASP A 198 17.59 -12.20 48.97
CA ASP A 198 16.30 -11.68 48.44
C ASP A 198 16.24 -10.15 48.24
N VAL A 199 17.31 -9.39 48.51
CA VAL A 199 17.24 -7.90 48.52
C VAL A 199 17.72 -7.26 47.20
N VAL A 200 18.33 -8.02 46.28
CA VAL A 200 18.93 -7.44 45.05
C VAL A 200 18.01 -7.58 43.82
N GLN A 201 17.06 -8.52 43.83
CA GLN A 201 16.16 -8.77 42.69
C GLN A 201 15.14 -7.63 42.48
N ASP A 202 14.68 -6.98 43.56
CA ASP A 202 13.65 -5.93 43.52
C ASP A 202 14.06 -4.65 42.76
N ASN A 203 15.37 -4.41 42.58
CA ASN A 203 15.86 -3.21 41.89
C ASN A 203 15.71 -3.29 40.35
N LEU A 204 15.74 -4.48 39.75
CA LEU A 204 15.65 -4.61 38.30
C LEU A 204 14.22 -4.42 37.81
N ASP A 205 13.25 -5.00 38.52
CA ASP A 205 11.83 -4.90 38.18
C ASP A 205 11.31 -3.48 38.37
N THR A 206 11.81 -2.77 39.38
CA THR A 206 11.48 -1.35 39.62
C THR A 206 11.93 -0.46 38.45
N ASN A 207 13.14 -0.67 37.93
CA ASN A 207 13.64 0.10 36.78
C ASN A 207 12.86 -0.20 35.49
N LEU A 208 12.51 -1.46 35.24
CA LEU A 208 11.72 -1.84 34.07
C LEU A 208 10.32 -1.22 34.11
N TYR A 209 9.70 -1.19 35.30
CA TYR A 209 8.41 -0.54 35.50
C TYR A 209 8.47 0.97 35.24
N LEU A 210 9.48 1.67 35.79
CA LEU A 210 9.67 3.09 35.57
C LEU A 210 9.87 3.43 34.08
N GLN A 211 10.66 2.62 33.36
CA GLN A 211 10.84 2.80 31.92
C GLN A 211 9.52 2.61 31.15
N ALA A 212 8.72 1.59 31.51
CA ALA A 212 7.41 1.38 30.91
C ALA A 212 6.47 2.57 31.18
N GLU A 213 6.46 3.10 32.40
CA GLU A 213 5.65 4.27 32.77
C GLU A 213 6.05 5.52 31.98
N GLU A 214 7.34 5.78 31.79
CA GLU A 214 7.83 6.91 30.99
C GLU A 214 7.43 6.77 29.52
N THR A 215 7.54 5.57 28.94
CA THR A 215 7.08 5.33 27.57
C THR A 215 5.57 5.52 27.42
N ASN A 216 4.77 5.10 28.40
CA ASN A 216 3.33 5.32 28.41
C ASN A 216 2.98 6.81 28.50
N ARG A 217 3.70 7.57 29.34
CA ARG A 217 3.55 9.02 29.46
C ARG A 217 3.89 9.74 28.15
N SER A 218 4.98 9.34 27.50
CA SER A 218 5.38 9.88 26.20
C SER A 218 4.32 9.60 25.12
N GLN A 219 3.78 8.38 25.07
CA GLN A 219 2.70 8.02 24.16
C GLN A 219 1.42 8.82 24.43
N ALA A 220 1.07 9.03 25.70
CA ALA A 220 -0.11 9.83 26.07
C ALA A 220 0.02 11.29 25.61
N LEU A 221 1.19 11.91 25.77
CA LEU A 221 1.46 13.25 25.27
C LEU A 221 1.36 13.33 23.74
N PHE A 222 1.88 12.32 23.03
CA PHE A 222 1.76 12.26 21.58
C PHE A 222 0.30 12.15 21.11
N ILE A 223 -0.51 11.31 21.77
CA ILE A 223 -1.95 11.19 21.48
C ILE A 223 -2.67 12.52 21.72
N GLN A 224 -2.33 13.22 22.80
CA GLN A 224 -2.91 14.53 23.10
C GLN A 224 -2.61 15.56 22.00
N GLN A 225 -1.37 15.61 21.52
CA GLN A 225 -0.98 16.50 20.42
C GLN A 225 -1.74 16.21 19.13
N LEU A 226 -1.89 14.92 18.78
CA LEU A 226 -2.69 14.51 17.61
C LEU A 226 -4.16 14.92 17.74
N ASN A 227 -4.75 14.78 18.93
CA ASN A 227 -6.12 15.20 19.17
C ASN A 227 -6.29 16.73 19.02
N THR A 228 -5.34 17.52 19.52
CA THR A 228 -5.34 18.98 19.33
C THR A 228 -5.26 19.35 17.85
N GLN A 229 -4.40 18.69 17.07
CA GLN A 229 -4.29 18.94 15.63
C GLN A 229 -5.58 18.58 14.89
N ASN A 230 -6.19 17.44 15.21
CA ASN A 230 -7.46 17.03 14.62
C ASN A 230 -8.59 18.03 14.91
N LEU A 231 -8.63 18.59 16.12
CA LEU A 231 -9.63 19.60 16.49
C LEU A 231 -9.47 20.89 15.66
N LEU A 232 -8.23 21.36 15.46
CA LEU A 232 -7.94 22.52 14.62
C LEU A 232 -8.32 22.29 13.15
N LEU A 233 -8.00 21.12 12.62
CA LEU A 233 -8.37 20.74 11.26
C LEU A 233 -9.90 20.70 11.09
N GLN A 234 -10.62 20.16 12.07
CA GLN A 234 -12.08 20.13 12.05
C GLN A 234 -12.68 21.54 12.03
N GLY A 235 -12.13 22.47 12.83
CA GLY A 235 -12.52 23.87 12.80
C GLY A 235 -12.28 24.52 11.44
N ARG A 236 -11.13 24.26 10.80
CA ARG A 236 -10.82 24.80 9.46
C ARG A 236 -11.76 24.26 8.39
N VAL A 237 -12.13 22.98 8.46
CA VAL A 237 -13.10 22.36 7.54
C VAL A 237 -14.47 23.05 7.65
N GLN A 238 -14.95 23.30 8.87
CA GLN A 238 -16.22 24.00 9.09
C GLN A 238 -16.18 25.44 8.53
N GLN A 239 -15.08 26.16 8.73
CA GLN A 239 -14.91 27.50 8.17
C GLN A 239 -14.97 27.49 6.63
N LEU A 240 -14.21 26.60 5.98
CA LEU A 240 -14.21 26.47 4.52
C LEU A 240 -15.60 26.11 3.98
N GLN A 241 -16.37 25.32 4.74
CA GLN A 241 -17.73 24.97 4.36
C GLN A 241 -18.68 26.17 4.41
N GLN A 242 -18.52 27.08 5.38
CA GLN A 242 -19.25 28.34 5.45
C GLN A 242 -18.87 29.29 4.31
N GLU A 243 -17.56 29.45 4.03
CA GLU A 243 -17.07 30.27 2.92
C GLU A 243 -17.61 29.77 1.57
N LYS A 244 -17.66 28.45 1.37
CA LYS A 244 -18.27 27.84 0.17
C LYS A 244 -19.75 28.20 0.02
N GLN A 245 -20.52 28.18 1.11
CA GLN A 245 -21.94 28.54 1.08
C GLN A 245 -22.14 30.01 0.71
N GLN A 246 -21.34 30.91 1.29
CA GLN A 246 -21.37 32.33 0.95
C GLN A 246 -21.03 32.57 -0.52
N LEU A 247 -19.97 31.93 -1.03
CA LEU A 247 -19.58 32.06 -2.44
C LEU A 247 -20.69 31.57 -3.39
N THR A 248 -21.38 30.51 -3.00
CA THR A 248 -22.53 29.97 -3.77
C THR A 248 -23.68 30.98 -3.84
N GLN A 249 -23.97 31.67 -2.73
CA GLN A 249 -24.99 32.72 -2.69
C GLN A 249 -24.59 33.94 -3.53
N ASN A 250 -23.32 34.35 -3.47
CA ASN A 250 -22.82 35.45 -4.29
C ASN A 250 -22.91 35.12 -5.79
N TYR A 251 -22.57 33.88 -6.16
CA TYR A 251 -22.67 33.42 -7.54
C TYR A 251 -24.13 33.41 -8.05
N SER A 252 -25.09 32.97 -7.23
CA SER A 252 -26.49 32.98 -7.63
C SER A 252 -27.03 34.41 -7.81
N GLN A 253 -26.61 35.35 -6.96
CA GLN A 253 -26.96 36.78 -7.12
C GLN A 253 -26.37 37.37 -8.41
N LEU A 254 -25.10 37.10 -8.70
CA LEU A 254 -24.46 37.58 -9.93
C LEU A 254 -25.13 37.00 -11.19
N THR A 255 -25.47 35.71 -11.15
CA THR A 255 -26.20 35.04 -12.23
C THR A 255 -27.57 35.70 -12.47
N TYR A 256 -28.28 36.05 -11.39
CA TYR A 256 -29.56 36.75 -11.49
C TYR A 256 -29.40 38.12 -12.15
N GLN A 257 -28.41 38.92 -11.73
CA GLN A 257 -28.13 40.23 -12.32
C GLN A 257 -27.79 40.13 -13.81
N TYR A 258 -26.99 39.13 -14.19
CA TYR A 258 -26.62 38.88 -15.58
C TYR A 258 -27.86 38.55 -16.44
N ASN A 259 -28.75 37.70 -15.93
CA ASN A 259 -29.99 37.36 -16.63
C ASN A 259 -30.91 38.57 -16.80
N GLN A 260 -31.00 39.46 -15.80
CA GLN A 260 -31.75 40.71 -15.91
C GLN A 260 -31.20 41.61 -17.02
N LEU A 261 -29.87 41.73 -17.12
CA LEU A 261 -29.21 42.51 -18.17
C LEU A 261 -29.47 41.93 -19.57
N GLN A 262 -29.41 40.60 -19.72
CA GLN A 262 -29.72 39.94 -20.99
C GLN A 262 -31.16 40.22 -21.45
N GLN A 263 -32.12 40.20 -20.51
CA GLN A 263 -33.52 40.52 -20.83
C GLN A 263 -33.68 41.95 -21.31
N MET A 264 -33.03 42.93 -20.68
CA MET A 264 -33.05 44.33 -21.14
C MET A 264 -32.40 44.49 -22.52
N MET A 265 -31.27 43.81 -22.77
CA MET A 265 -30.59 43.86 -24.06
C MET A 265 -31.47 43.30 -25.18
N SER A 266 -32.17 42.19 -24.91
CA SER A 266 -33.11 41.58 -25.87
C SER A 266 -34.28 42.50 -26.22
N GLN A 267 -34.69 43.40 -25.33
CA GLN A 267 -35.76 44.37 -25.60
C GLN A 267 -35.27 45.61 -26.35
N MET A 268 -34.01 46.00 -26.15
CA MET A 268 -33.44 47.19 -26.79
C MET A 268 -32.89 46.94 -28.20
N MET A 269 -32.56 45.69 -28.56
CA MET A 269 -32.08 45.35 -29.90
C MET A 269 -33.25 45.26 -30.89
N PRO A 270 -33.34 46.14 -31.88
CA PRO A 270 -34.43 46.10 -32.86
C PRO A 270 -34.24 44.92 -33.81
N SER A 271 -35.35 44.26 -34.17
CA SER A 271 -35.37 43.11 -35.09
C SER A 271 -35.01 43.52 -36.53
N TYR A 272 -33.74 43.78 -36.78
CA TYR A 272 -33.26 44.19 -38.11
C TYR A 272 -33.08 43.03 -39.10
N TYR A 273 -33.27 41.79 -38.67
CA TYR A 273 -33.17 40.61 -39.54
C TYR A 273 -34.51 39.86 -39.58
N ARG A 274 -35.51 40.44 -40.24
CA ARG A 274 -36.56 39.63 -40.85
C ARG A 274 -36.06 39.27 -42.25
N PRO A 275 -35.71 38.00 -42.54
CA PRO A 275 -35.36 37.62 -43.91
C PRO A 275 -36.54 37.95 -44.82
N TYR A 276 -36.27 38.67 -45.91
CA TYR A 276 -37.26 38.97 -46.92
C TYR A 276 -37.72 37.66 -47.58
N PRO A 277 -39.04 37.48 -47.76
CA PRO A 277 -39.61 36.29 -48.40
C PRO A 277 -39.20 36.14 -49.87
#